data_AF-A0A5S4EW29-F1
#
_entry.id   AF-A0A5S4EW29-F1
#
_cell.length_a   1.000
_cell.length_b   1.000
_cell.length_c   1.000
_cell.angle_alpha   90.00
_cell.angle_beta   90.00
_cell.angle_gamma   90.00
#
_symmetry.space_group_name_H-M   'P 1'
#
loop_
_entity.id
_entity.type
_entity.pdbx_description
1 polymer ?
#
loop_
_entity_poly.entity_id
_entity_poly.type
_entity_poly.pdbx_seq_one_letter_code
_entity_poly.pdbx_strand_id
1 'polypeptide(L)'
;MGGHNFEDYISGTDVGQAYEKAVADAIEEHGHSSYNGTVSTTDGYLVLDDTPRPLNEALEIARRKIDDPRIEKGGYCGAIPVLSTRRDIFAAIPAKPGGYLTRDEAADAALAPHLREGETVDRYYLQVDAVHHADTGRIVSGSVRAPVEGGEATHAGWLFFGMAAS
;
A
#
# COMPACT_ATOMS: atom_id res chain seq x y z
N MET A 1 -25.08 -9.38 -20.99
CA MET A 1 -23.60 -9.50 -20.99
C MET A 1 -23.10 -8.54 -19.93
N GLY A 2 -22.79 -9.05 -18.73
CA GLY A 2 -22.56 -8.24 -17.53
C GLY A 2 -21.07 -8.11 -17.22
N GLY A 3 -20.58 -6.90 -16.99
CA GLY A 3 -19.31 -6.67 -16.29
C GLY A 3 -19.56 -6.62 -14.78
N HIS A 4 -18.56 -7.00 -13.99
CA HIS A 4 -18.59 -6.80 -12.55
C HIS A 4 -17.83 -5.52 -12.22
N ASN A 5 -18.46 -4.64 -11.44
CA ASN A 5 -17.79 -3.47 -10.90
C ASN A 5 -16.88 -3.92 -9.75
N PHE A 6 -15.68 -3.35 -9.68
CA PHE A 6 -14.76 -3.56 -8.57
C PHE A 6 -14.35 -2.24 -7.92
N GLU A 7 -13.97 -2.32 -6.65
CA GLU A 7 -13.48 -1.22 -5.81
C GLU A 7 -12.36 -1.81 -4.93
N ASP A 8 -11.09 -1.61 -5.31
CA ASP A 8 -9.92 -2.20 -4.66
C ASP A 8 -9.02 -1.12 -4.05
N TYR A 9 -8.89 -1.14 -2.72
CA TYR A 9 -7.97 -0.25 -2.02
C TYR A 9 -6.62 -0.93 -1.80
N ILE A 10 -5.54 -0.25 -2.18
CA ILE A 10 -4.16 -0.69 -1.95
C ILE A 10 -3.36 0.40 -1.25
N SER A 11 -2.61 0.02 -0.22
CA SER A 11 -1.66 0.93 0.45
C SER A 11 -0.40 1.15 -0.39
N GLY A 12 0.15 2.36 -0.32
CA GLY A 12 1.31 2.80 -1.10
C GLY A 12 1.07 4.18 -1.71
N THR A 13 2.07 5.06 -1.67
CA THR A 13 1.94 6.41 -2.21
C THR A 13 2.21 6.49 -3.71
N ASP A 14 2.96 5.54 -4.26
CA ASP A 14 3.22 5.43 -5.70
C ASP A 14 2.09 4.66 -6.39
N VAL A 15 1.40 5.30 -7.32
CA VAL A 15 0.22 4.72 -8.00
C VAL A 15 0.58 3.53 -8.88
N GLY A 16 1.75 3.53 -9.52
CA GLY A 16 2.20 2.45 -10.40
C GLY A 16 2.47 1.18 -9.60
N GLN A 17 3.27 1.29 -8.54
CA GLN A 17 3.52 0.18 -7.63
C GLN A 17 2.24 -0.28 -6.92
N ALA A 18 1.35 0.64 -6.55
CA ALA A 18 0.07 0.28 -5.95
C ALA A 18 -0.82 -0.49 -6.94
N TYR A 19 -0.84 -0.12 -8.22
CA TYR A 19 -1.59 -0.83 -9.25
C TYR A 19 -1.02 -2.22 -9.52
N GLU A 20 0.30 -2.34 -9.71
CA GLU A 20 0.97 -3.63 -9.90
C GLU A 20 0.70 -4.58 -8.73
N LYS A 21 0.71 -4.03 -7.50
CA LYS A 21 0.33 -4.76 -6.31
C LYS A 21 -1.15 -5.16 -6.32
N ALA A 22 -2.06 -4.26 -6.68
CA ALA A 22 -3.49 -4.57 -6.80
C ALA A 22 -3.73 -5.74 -7.75
N VAL A 23 -3.05 -5.74 -8.90
CA VAL A 23 -3.11 -6.81 -9.89
C VAL A 23 -2.55 -8.11 -9.33
N ALA A 24 -1.40 -8.08 -8.65
CA ALA A 24 -0.79 -9.26 -8.06
C ALA A 24 -1.67 -9.88 -6.96
N ASP A 25 -2.18 -9.06 -6.04
CA ASP A 25 -3.07 -9.48 -4.95
C ASP A 25 -4.35 -10.12 -5.52
N ALA A 26 -4.94 -9.51 -6.56
CA ALA A 26 -6.14 -10.03 -7.21
C ALA A 26 -5.89 -11.34 -7.99
N ILE A 27 -4.71 -11.52 -8.58
CA ILE A 27 -4.30 -12.78 -9.23
C ILE A 27 -4.08 -13.89 -8.18
N GLU A 28 -3.50 -13.55 -7.03
CA GLU A 28 -3.30 -14.51 -5.94
C GLU A 28 -4.65 -15.00 -5.39
N GLU A 29 -5.59 -14.07 -5.15
CA GLU A 29 -6.89 -14.37 -4.54
C GLU A 29 -7.86 -15.05 -5.51
N HIS A 30 -7.91 -14.61 -6.77
CA HIS A 30 -8.91 -15.05 -7.75
C HIS A 30 -8.34 -15.84 -8.93
N GLY A 31 -7.03 -16.07 -8.95
CA GLY A 31 -6.33 -16.76 -10.02
C GLY A 31 -6.14 -15.91 -11.28
N HIS A 32 -5.39 -16.45 -12.24
CA HIS A 32 -5.06 -15.82 -13.52
C HIS A 32 -6.22 -15.78 -14.55
N SER A 33 -7.47 -15.98 -14.11
CA SER A 33 -8.60 -15.97 -15.04
C SER A 33 -8.81 -14.53 -15.54
N SER A 34 -8.82 -14.34 -16.87
CA SER A 34 -9.17 -13.07 -17.52
C SER A 34 -10.62 -12.63 -17.30
N TYR A 35 -11.37 -13.41 -16.50
CA TYR A 35 -12.79 -13.25 -16.23
C TYR A 35 -13.09 -13.26 -14.71
N ASN A 36 -12.10 -12.93 -13.88
CA ASN A 36 -12.25 -12.99 -12.41
C ASN A 36 -12.99 -11.77 -11.82
N GLY A 37 -13.26 -10.72 -12.61
CA GLY A 37 -14.03 -9.57 -12.14
C GLY A 37 -13.23 -8.53 -11.33
N THR A 38 -11.89 -8.54 -11.40
CA THR A 38 -11.03 -7.66 -10.58
C THR A 38 -10.14 -6.74 -11.41
N VAL A 39 -9.41 -5.86 -10.73
CA VAL A 39 -8.35 -4.98 -11.30
C VAL A 39 -7.31 -5.74 -12.13
N SER A 40 -7.11 -7.05 -11.91
CA SER A 40 -6.17 -7.84 -12.72
C SER A 40 -6.58 -8.01 -14.18
N THR A 41 -7.83 -7.70 -14.52
CA THR A 41 -8.36 -7.77 -15.89
C THR A 41 -8.32 -6.44 -16.63
N THR A 42 -7.71 -5.41 -16.05
CA THR A 42 -7.59 -4.07 -16.66
C THR A 42 -6.20 -3.84 -17.28
N ASP A 43 -6.14 -3.03 -18.33
CA ASP A 43 -4.91 -2.71 -19.07
C ASP A 43 -4.06 -1.60 -18.42
N GLY A 44 -4.57 -0.99 -17.35
CA GLY A 44 -3.89 0.05 -16.59
C GLY A 44 -4.84 0.89 -15.75
N TYR A 45 -4.37 2.06 -15.30
CA TYR A 45 -5.13 3.01 -14.49
C TYR A 45 -5.10 4.43 -15.06
N LEU A 46 -6.11 5.22 -14.68
CA LEU A 46 -6.21 6.66 -14.92
C LEU A 46 -6.48 7.37 -13.59
N VAL A 47 -5.65 8.34 -13.23
CA VAL A 47 -5.91 9.20 -12.07
C VAL A 47 -6.99 10.21 -12.47
N LEU A 48 -8.21 10.01 -11.97
CA LEU A 48 -9.38 10.81 -12.35
C LEU A 48 -9.66 11.98 -11.39
N ASP A 49 -9.06 11.92 -10.20
CA ASP A 49 -8.98 12.96 -9.17
C ASP A 49 -7.62 12.78 -8.48
N ASP A 50 -6.83 13.83 -8.39
CA ASP A 50 -5.49 13.82 -7.78
C ASP A 50 -5.48 14.35 -6.34
N THR A 51 -6.65 14.76 -5.82
CA THR A 51 -6.79 15.25 -4.46
C THR A 51 -7.03 14.09 -3.50
N PRO A 52 -6.11 13.81 -2.55
CA PRO A 52 -6.30 12.72 -1.59
C PRO A 52 -7.52 12.96 -0.71
N ARG A 53 -8.35 11.93 -0.52
CA ARG A 53 -9.55 12.00 0.33
C ARG A 53 -9.71 10.78 1.23
N PRO A 54 -10.47 10.86 2.33
CA PRO A 54 -10.82 9.68 3.12
C PRO A 54 -11.45 8.58 2.25
N LEU A 55 -11.23 7.30 2.59
CA LEU A 55 -11.66 6.16 1.78
C LEU A 55 -13.17 6.19 1.45
N ASN A 56 -14.01 6.57 2.39
CA ASN A 56 -15.46 6.69 2.17
C ASN A 56 -15.81 7.73 1.10
N GLU A 57 -15.14 8.89 1.09
CA GLU A 57 -15.32 9.90 0.04
C GLU A 57 -14.77 9.41 -1.32
N ALA A 58 -13.63 8.73 -1.31
CA ALA A 58 -13.05 8.15 -2.53
C ALA A 58 -14.01 7.12 -3.16
N LEU A 59 -14.65 6.26 -2.34
CA LEU A 59 -15.67 5.31 -2.78
C LEU A 59 -16.90 6.02 -3.37
N GLU A 60 -17.36 7.11 -2.77
CA GLU A 60 -18.46 7.90 -3.34
C GLU A 60 -18.09 8.55 -4.69
N ILE A 61 -16.84 8.98 -4.86
CA ILE A 61 -16.35 9.50 -6.13
C ILE A 61 -16.26 8.37 -7.17
N ALA A 62 -15.71 7.21 -6.78
CA ALA A 62 -15.60 6.04 -7.65
C ALA A 62 -16.98 5.63 -8.21
N ARG A 63 -18.00 5.53 -7.35
CA ARG A 63 -19.37 5.19 -7.76
C ARG A 63 -19.99 6.20 -8.72
N ARG A 64 -19.70 7.49 -8.54
CA ARG A 64 -20.18 8.54 -9.45
C ARG A 64 -19.43 8.57 -10.78
N LYS A 65 -18.18 8.10 -10.80
CA LYS A 65 -17.28 8.11 -11.96
C LYS A 65 -17.18 6.77 -12.67
N ILE A 66 -17.88 5.73 -12.22
CA ILE A 66 -17.82 4.40 -12.85
C ILE A 66 -18.23 4.42 -14.32
N ASP A 67 -19.16 5.31 -14.68
CA ASP A 67 -19.63 5.56 -16.05
C ASP A 67 -18.81 6.66 -16.79
N ASP A 68 -17.65 7.08 -16.26
CA ASP A 68 -16.76 8.00 -16.97
C ASP A 68 -16.34 7.35 -18.29
N PRO A 69 -16.51 8.02 -19.45
CA PRO A 69 -16.28 7.41 -20.76
C PRO A 69 -14.83 6.98 -21.01
N ARG A 70 -13.89 7.39 -20.14
CA ARG A 70 -12.49 6.96 -20.20
C ARG A 70 -12.24 5.64 -19.46
N ILE A 71 -13.19 5.20 -18.61
CA ILE A 71 -13.14 3.90 -17.96
C ILE A 71 -13.86 2.91 -18.87
N GLU A 72 -13.10 1.97 -19.42
CA GLU A 72 -13.61 0.97 -20.34
C GLU A 72 -13.56 -0.41 -19.68
N LYS A 73 -14.52 -1.27 -20.03
CA LYS A 73 -14.54 -2.64 -19.53
C LYS A 73 -13.28 -3.38 -20.00
N GLY A 74 -12.45 -3.80 -19.04
CA GLY A 74 -11.15 -4.43 -19.32
C GLY A 74 -10.07 -3.49 -19.86
N GLY A 75 -10.39 -2.20 -20.08
CA GLY A 75 -9.43 -1.18 -20.47
C GLY A 75 -8.81 -0.51 -19.24
N TYR A 76 -8.65 0.80 -19.27
CA TYR A 76 -8.16 1.54 -18.09
C TYR A 76 -9.20 1.61 -16.96
N CYS A 77 -8.76 1.35 -15.73
CA CYS A 77 -9.55 1.60 -14.53
C CYS A 77 -9.36 3.03 -14.02
N GLY A 78 -10.25 3.50 -13.15
CA GLY A 78 -10.06 4.73 -12.39
C GLY A 78 -9.15 4.51 -11.18
N ALA A 79 -8.40 5.54 -10.80
CA ALA A 79 -7.60 5.60 -9.58
C ALA A 79 -7.88 6.91 -8.83
N ILE A 80 -8.07 6.83 -7.50
CA ILE A 80 -8.27 7.98 -6.60
C ILE A 80 -7.31 7.84 -5.42
N PRO A 81 -6.53 8.87 -5.07
CA PRO A 81 -5.65 8.84 -3.91
C PRO A 81 -6.46 8.90 -2.61
N VAL A 82 -6.05 8.10 -1.63
CA VAL A 82 -6.75 7.91 -0.36
C VAL A 82 -5.91 8.44 0.80
N LEU A 83 -6.55 9.24 1.64
CA LEU A 83 -6.05 9.66 2.94
C LEU A 83 -6.26 8.55 3.96
N SER A 84 -5.22 8.27 4.73
CA SER A 84 -5.30 7.41 5.90
C SER A 84 -4.41 7.94 7.00
N THR A 85 -4.81 7.69 8.23
CA THR A 85 -3.95 7.79 9.42
C THR A 85 -3.10 6.53 9.61
N ARG A 86 -3.32 5.49 8.80
CA ARG A 86 -2.55 4.26 8.79
C ARG A 86 -1.70 4.17 7.53
N ARG A 87 -0.41 3.85 7.68
CA ARG A 87 0.52 3.62 6.57
C ARG A 87 1.60 2.61 6.94
N ASP A 88 2.26 2.04 5.93
CA ASP A 88 3.45 1.21 6.13
C ASP A 88 4.73 2.06 6.01
N ILE A 89 5.69 1.82 6.90
CA ILE A 89 7.06 2.34 6.78
C ILE A 89 7.95 1.16 6.42
N PHE A 90 8.77 1.34 5.37
CA PHE A 90 9.89 0.47 5.04
C PHE A 90 11.19 1.26 5.20
N ALA A 91 12.07 0.80 6.08
CA ALA A 91 13.32 1.50 6.38
C ALA A 91 14.48 0.53 6.56
N ALA A 92 15.68 0.93 6.14
CA ALA A 92 16.90 0.20 6.44
C ALA A 92 17.29 0.41 7.91
N ILE A 93 17.79 -0.63 8.57
CA ILE A 93 18.39 -0.48 9.90
C ILE A 93 19.69 0.31 9.75
N PRO A 94 19.81 1.50 10.37
CA PRO A 94 21.00 2.31 10.25
C PRO A 94 22.19 1.63 10.93
N ALA A 95 23.41 1.86 10.42
CA ALA A 95 24.60 1.31 11.06
C ALA A 95 24.85 1.97 12.42
N LYS A 96 25.20 1.18 13.42
CA LYS A 96 25.58 1.64 14.77
C LYS A 96 26.90 0.99 15.20
N PRO A 97 27.90 1.75 15.69
CA PRO A 97 29.11 1.18 16.26
C PRO A 97 28.79 0.16 17.37
N GLY A 98 29.33 -1.06 17.24
CA GLY A 98 29.04 -2.16 18.17
C GLY A 98 27.69 -2.86 17.97
N GLY A 99 26.86 -2.39 17.04
CA GLY A 99 25.56 -2.96 16.69
C GLY A 99 24.48 -2.77 17.76
N TYR A 100 23.26 -3.18 17.43
CA TYR A 100 22.11 -3.18 18.34
C TYR A 100 22.03 -4.47 19.13
N LEU A 101 21.55 -4.37 20.38
CA LEU A 101 21.36 -5.54 21.23
C LEU A 101 20.09 -6.29 20.87
N THR A 102 19.01 -5.56 20.60
CA THR A 102 17.67 -6.13 20.42
C THR A 102 17.06 -5.70 19.09
N ARG A 103 16.08 -6.49 18.65
CA ARG A 103 15.26 -6.18 17.46
C ARG A 103 14.51 -4.85 17.65
N ASP A 104 13.98 -4.60 18.85
CA ASP A 104 13.23 -3.36 19.14
C ASP A 104 14.14 -2.13 19.07
N GLU A 105 15.36 -2.20 19.61
CA GLU A 105 16.32 -1.10 19.56
C GLU A 105 16.72 -0.77 18.11
N ALA A 106 16.95 -1.81 17.29
CA ALA A 106 17.25 -1.65 15.86
C ALA A 106 16.03 -1.08 15.10
N ALA A 107 14.83 -1.57 15.40
CA ALA A 107 13.60 -1.12 14.78
C ALA A 107 13.28 0.34 15.13
N ASP A 108 13.42 0.73 16.39
CA ASP A 108 13.21 2.11 16.84
C ASP A 108 14.17 3.06 16.15
N ALA A 109 15.44 2.67 16.03
CA ALA A 109 16.44 3.49 15.33
C ALA A 109 16.13 3.63 13.83
N ALA A 110 15.60 2.57 13.20
CA ALA A 110 15.19 2.61 11.80
C ALA A 110 13.92 3.44 11.59
N LEU A 111 12.95 3.36 12.49
CA LEU A 111 11.62 3.97 12.32
C LEU A 111 11.55 5.43 12.79
N ALA A 112 12.30 5.80 13.83
CA ALA A 112 12.23 7.14 14.44
C ALA A 112 12.35 8.31 13.45
N PRO A 113 13.23 8.28 12.43
CA PRO A 113 13.34 9.37 11.46
C PRO A 113 12.11 9.51 10.54
N HIS A 114 11.27 8.48 10.47
CA HIS A 114 10.13 8.40 9.56
C HIS A 114 8.79 8.57 10.27
N LEU A 115 8.74 8.49 11.60
CA LEU A 115 7.53 8.72 12.38
C LEU A 115 7.15 10.19 12.38
N ARG A 116 5.86 10.45 12.18
CA ARG A 116 5.27 11.79 12.27
C ARG A 116 4.67 11.99 13.65
N GLU A 117 4.39 13.25 13.98
CA GLU A 117 3.75 13.59 15.24
C GLU A 117 2.38 12.88 15.37
N GLY A 118 2.16 12.22 16.51
CA GLY A 118 0.93 11.49 16.78
C GLY A 118 0.85 10.08 16.18
N GLU A 119 1.84 9.62 15.42
CA GLU A 119 1.90 8.25 14.92
C GLU A 119 2.43 7.27 15.98
N THR A 120 1.84 6.08 16.04
CA THR A 120 2.29 4.95 16.85
C THR A 120 2.58 3.75 15.98
N VAL A 121 3.66 3.04 16.29
CA VAL A 121 4.04 1.80 15.61
C VAL A 121 3.16 0.65 16.10
N ASP A 122 2.51 -0.06 15.19
CA ASP A 122 1.85 -1.33 15.49
C ASP A 122 2.92 -2.43 15.64
N ARG A 123 3.31 -2.67 16.90
CA ARG A 123 4.36 -3.63 17.24
C ARG A 123 3.98 -5.07 16.95
N TYR A 124 2.67 -5.38 16.85
CA TYR A 124 2.22 -6.75 16.62
C TYR A 124 2.58 -7.24 15.21
N TYR A 125 2.52 -6.34 14.22
CA TYR A 125 2.85 -6.64 12.82
C TYR A 125 4.24 -6.13 12.39
N LEU A 126 5.09 -5.74 13.34
CA LEU A 126 6.45 -5.29 13.07
C LEU A 126 7.29 -6.44 12.51
N GLN A 127 7.84 -6.25 11.31
CA GLN A 127 8.77 -7.18 10.67
C GLN A 127 10.17 -6.59 10.69
N VAL A 128 11.14 -7.39 11.14
CA VAL A 128 12.56 -7.02 11.18
C VAL A 128 13.39 -8.15 10.58
N ASP A 129 14.06 -7.84 9.47
CA ASP A 129 15.00 -8.71 8.78
C ASP A 129 16.41 -8.27 9.15
N ALA A 130 16.94 -8.85 10.22
CA ALA A 130 18.20 -8.44 10.81
C ALA A 130 19.40 -9.25 10.28
N VAL A 131 20.50 -8.56 10.02
CA VAL A 131 21.82 -9.16 9.79
C VAL A 131 22.63 -9.05 11.07
N HIS A 132 23.11 -10.20 11.55
CA HIS A 132 23.87 -10.30 12.79
C HIS A 132 25.37 -10.40 12.51
N HIS A 133 26.17 -9.71 13.31
CA HIS A 133 27.61 -9.90 13.34
C HIS A 133 27.95 -11.27 13.92
N ALA A 134 28.80 -12.04 13.23
CA ALA A 134 29.09 -13.43 13.57
C ALA A 134 29.64 -13.59 15.00
N ASP A 135 30.61 -12.74 15.40
CA ASP A 135 31.29 -12.91 16.69
C ASP A 135 30.51 -12.36 17.88
N THR A 136 29.73 -11.29 17.70
CA THR A 136 29.09 -10.58 18.81
C THR A 136 27.60 -10.87 18.91
N GLY A 137 27.01 -11.48 17.87
CA GLY A 137 25.57 -11.71 17.75
C GLY A 137 24.72 -10.44 17.60
N ARG A 138 25.36 -9.26 17.54
CA ARG A 138 24.70 -7.96 17.47
C ARG A 138 24.11 -7.71 16.09
N ILE A 139 22.97 -7.03 16.04
CA ILE A 139 22.38 -6.60 14.77
C ILE A 139 23.21 -5.44 14.22
N VAL A 140 23.70 -5.55 12.99
CA VAL A 140 24.57 -4.54 12.36
C VAL A 140 23.93 -3.87 11.14
N SER A 141 22.96 -4.52 10.51
CA SER A 141 22.20 -3.99 9.39
C SER A 141 20.91 -4.79 9.20
N GLY A 142 20.13 -4.45 8.18
CA GLY A 142 18.89 -5.13 7.84
C GLY A 142 17.81 -4.18 7.37
N SER A 143 16.56 -4.64 7.37
CA SER A 143 15.39 -3.84 7.04
C SER A 143 14.27 -4.02 8.05
N VAL A 144 13.42 -3.01 8.14
CA VAL A 144 12.23 -2.97 8.97
C VAL A 144 11.05 -2.64 8.10
N ARG A 145 9.96 -3.39 8.27
CA ARG A 145 8.64 -3.04 7.77
C ARG A 145 7.70 -2.93 8.96
N ALA A 146 7.06 -1.77 9.11
CA ALA A 146 6.19 -1.52 10.25
C ALA A 146 4.92 -0.77 9.82
N PRO A 147 3.73 -1.30 10.14
CA PRO A 147 2.51 -0.51 10.09
C PRO A 147 2.55 0.55 11.20
N VAL A 148 2.16 1.77 10.87
CA VAL A 148 1.98 2.86 11.82
C VAL A 148 0.56 3.40 11.71
N GLU A 149 0.02 3.89 12.81
CA GLU A 149 -1.33 4.45 12.90
C GLU A 149 -1.33 5.77 13.68
N GLY A 150 -2.30 6.64 13.41
CA GLY A 150 -2.45 7.93 14.08
C GLY A 150 -1.87 9.11 13.29
N GLY A 151 -1.70 10.24 13.98
CA GLY A 151 -1.25 11.50 13.36
C GLY A 151 -2.25 12.12 12.38
N GLU A 152 -1.77 13.10 11.61
CA GLU A 152 -2.53 13.73 10.53
C GLU A 152 -2.70 12.74 9.36
N ALA A 153 -3.92 12.65 8.82
CA ALA A 153 -4.18 11.82 7.67
C ALA A 153 -3.40 12.34 6.45
N THR A 154 -2.68 11.44 5.80
CA THR A 154 -1.89 11.77 4.59
C THR A 154 -2.20 10.78 3.49
N HIS A 155 -1.78 11.10 2.27
CA HIS A 155 -1.88 10.16 1.16
C HIS A 155 -1.13 8.88 1.53
N ALA A 156 -1.86 7.77 1.59
CA ALA A 156 -1.37 6.50 2.12
C ALA A 156 -1.67 5.31 1.20
N GLY A 157 -2.50 5.51 0.18
CA GLY A 157 -2.94 4.46 -0.72
C GLY A 157 -3.78 4.99 -1.87
N TRP A 158 -4.19 4.08 -2.72
CA TRP A 158 -5.00 4.32 -3.91
C TRP A 158 -6.22 3.43 -3.88
N LEU A 159 -7.37 3.98 -4.26
CA LEU A 159 -8.57 3.22 -4.59
C LEU A 159 -8.63 3.07 -6.12
N PHE A 160 -8.55 1.83 -6.58
CA PHE A 160 -8.79 1.45 -7.97
C PHE A 160 -10.24 1.02 -8.14
N PHE A 161 -10.87 1.43 -9.23
CA PHE A 161 -12.26 1.08 -9.52
C PHE A 161 -12.51 1.00 -11.02
N GLY A 162 -13.44 0.15 -11.43
CA GLY A 162 -13.75 0.00 -12.85
C GLY A 162 -14.68 -1.15 -13.13
N MET A 163 -14.86 -1.41 -14.42
CA MET A 163 -15.60 -2.57 -14.92
C MET A 163 -14.60 -3.62 -15.37
N ALA A 164 -14.56 -4.75 -14.68
CA ALA A 164 -13.72 -5.87 -15.06
C ALA A 164 -14.26 -6.62 -16.27
N ALA A 165 -13.37 -7.25 -17.03
CA ALA A 165 -13.75 -8.16 -18.10
C ALA A 165 -14.45 -9.42 -17.53
N SER A 166 -15.44 -9.95 -18.24
CA SER A 166 -16.28 -11.10 -17.86
C SER A 166 -16.30 -12.18 -18.92
#